data_AF-A0A2P4S9Q4-F1
#
_entry.id   AF-A0A2P4S9Q4-F1
#
_cell.length_a   1.000
_cell.length_b   1.000
_cell.length_c   1.000
_cell.angle_alpha   90.00
_cell.angle_beta   90.00
_cell.angle_gamma   90.00
#
_symmetry.space_group_name_H-M   'P 1'
#
loop_
_entity.id
_entity.type
_entity.pdbx_description
1 polymer ?
#
loop_
_entity_poly.entity_id
_entity_poly.type
_entity_poly.pdbx_seq_one_letter_code
_entity_poly.pdbx_strand_id
1 'polypeptide(L)'
;MLRKLEIKKEEDLQAVCEVAAHVFSDGVTNWGRVVTLISFGAFVAKHLKSINQEKCISSLAGIITDALVSSKREWLMSQGGWEGFVDFFRVEDLESSIRNVLMAFAGVAGLGASLAYMIR
;
A
#
# COMPACT_ATOMS: atom_id res chain seq x y z
N MET A 1 -13.42 13.48 9.55
CA MET A 1 -14.32 12.64 8.74
C MET A 1 -15.27 11.79 9.58
N LEU A 2 -14.80 10.92 10.49
CA LEU A 2 -15.70 10.03 11.27
C LEU A 2 -16.86 10.73 11.98
N ARG A 3 -16.62 11.87 12.65
CA ARG A 3 -17.69 12.65 13.30
C ARG A 3 -18.79 13.11 12.34
N LYS A 4 -18.50 13.25 11.05
CA LYS A 4 -19.50 13.62 10.03
C LYS A 4 -20.31 12.42 9.52
N LEU A 5 -19.79 11.19 9.67
CA LEU A 5 -20.42 9.97 9.14
C LEU A 5 -21.30 9.26 10.18
N GLU A 6 -21.22 9.68 11.45
CA GLU A 6 -22.05 9.18 12.56
C GLU A 6 -22.19 7.65 12.67
N ILE A 7 -21.15 6.88 12.31
CA ILE A 7 -21.18 5.42 12.32
C ILE A 7 -21.34 4.91 13.76
N LYS A 8 -22.48 4.28 14.06
CA LYS A 8 -22.84 3.73 15.38
C LYS A 8 -23.18 2.25 15.34
N LYS A 9 -23.66 1.74 14.20
CA LYS A 9 -24.07 0.34 13.98
C LYS A 9 -23.79 -0.10 12.54
N GLU A 10 -24.01 -1.37 12.26
CA GLU A 10 -23.75 -1.98 10.94
C GLU A 10 -24.48 -1.28 9.78
N GLU A 11 -25.74 -0.89 9.99
CA GLU A 11 -26.55 -0.17 8.99
C GLU A 11 -25.91 1.15 8.53
N ASP A 12 -25.09 1.78 9.39
CA ASP A 12 -24.43 3.04 9.09
C ASP A 12 -23.18 2.85 8.20
N LEU A 13 -22.74 1.60 7.98
CA LEU A 13 -21.57 1.31 7.15
C LEU A 13 -21.80 1.62 5.66
N GLN A 14 -23.05 1.84 5.25
CA GLN A 14 -23.36 2.34 3.91
C GLN A 14 -22.62 3.66 3.60
N ALA A 15 -22.37 4.49 4.61
CA ALA A 15 -21.60 5.72 4.44
C ALA A 15 -20.14 5.45 4.01
N VAL A 16 -19.58 4.27 4.30
CA VAL A 16 -18.26 3.85 3.83
C VAL A 16 -18.29 3.54 2.33
N CYS A 17 -19.38 2.96 1.82
CA CYS A 17 -19.58 2.75 0.38
C CYS A 17 -19.59 4.09 -0.38
N GLU A 18 -20.28 5.10 0.15
CA GLU A 18 -20.33 6.43 -0.45
C GLU A 18 -18.96 7.10 -0.48
N VAL A 19 -18.19 6.99 0.61
CA VAL A 19 -16.81 7.48 0.66
C VAL A 19 -15.96 6.77 -0.40
N ALA A 20 -16.07 5.45 -0.53
CA ALA A 20 -15.33 4.68 -1.52
C ALA A 20 -15.69 5.12 -2.96
N ALA A 21 -16.99 5.27 -3.26
CA ALA A 21 -17.46 5.75 -4.56
C ALA A 21 -16.91 7.15 -4.87
N HIS A 22 -16.89 8.05 -3.88
CA HIS A 22 -16.38 9.40 -4.04
C HIS A 22 -14.85 9.41 -4.31
N VAL A 23 -14.08 8.58 -3.61
CA VAL A 23 -12.62 8.44 -3.79
C VAL A 23 -12.24 8.07 -5.22
N PHE A 24 -13.09 7.34 -5.94
CA PHE A 24 -12.83 6.89 -7.32
C PHE A 24 -13.74 7.55 -8.38
N SER A 25 -14.45 8.62 -8.02
CA SER A 25 -15.49 9.25 -8.85
C SER A 25 -14.97 9.93 -10.12
N ASP A 26 -13.70 10.32 -10.15
CA ASP A 26 -13.05 10.95 -11.32
C ASP A 26 -12.47 9.93 -12.32
N GLY A 27 -12.71 8.64 -12.10
CA GLY A 27 -12.20 7.55 -12.95
C GLY A 27 -10.75 7.16 -12.71
N VAL A 28 -9.99 7.92 -11.92
CA VAL A 28 -8.57 7.65 -11.66
C VAL A 28 -8.42 6.65 -10.52
N THR A 29 -7.57 5.64 -10.74
CA THR A 29 -7.22 4.63 -9.74
C THR A 29 -5.71 4.57 -9.58
N ASN A 30 -5.22 4.64 -8.34
CA ASN A 30 -3.81 4.51 -7.99
C ASN A 30 -3.66 3.92 -6.59
N TRP A 31 -2.47 3.40 -6.27
CA TRP A 31 -2.20 2.77 -4.98
C TRP A 31 -2.41 3.70 -3.78
N GLY A 32 -2.14 5.00 -3.92
CA GLY A 32 -2.40 5.99 -2.87
C GLY A 32 -3.88 6.05 -2.46
N ARG A 33 -4.81 5.99 -3.42
CA ARG A 33 -6.26 5.95 -3.15
C ARG A 33 -6.71 4.64 -2.53
N VAL A 34 -6.17 3.52 -3.01
CA VAL A 34 -6.42 2.19 -2.42
C VAL A 34 -5.99 2.18 -0.94
N VAL A 35 -4.77 2.62 -0.64
CA VAL A 35 -4.26 2.73 0.74
C VAL A 35 -5.10 3.69 1.57
N THR A 36 -5.51 4.82 1.00
CA THR A 36 -6.36 5.79 1.70
C THR A 36 -7.70 5.17 2.11
N LEU A 37 -8.36 4.42 1.22
CA LEU A 37 -9.62 3.74 1.54
C LEU A 37 -9.43 2.67 2.63
N ILE A 38 -8.39 1.84 2.53
CA ILE A 38 -8.10 0.80 3.53
C ILE A 38 -7.76 1.42 4.89
N SER A 39 -6.95 2.48 4.89
CA SER A 39 -6.57 3.21 6.12
C SER A 39 -7.77 3.89 6.77
N PHE A 40 -8.66 4.48 5.96
CA PHE A 40 -9.94 4.98 6.43
C PHE A 40 -10.79 3.87 7.05
N GLY A 41 -10.85 2.70 6.40
CA GLY A 41 -11.47 1.49 6.96
C GLY A 41 -10.91 1.10 8.31
N ALA A 42 -9.58 1.04 8.46
CA ALA A 42 -8.93 0.74 9.74
C ALA A 42 -9.30 1.77 10.83
N PHE A 43 -9.43 3.05 10.45
CA PHE A 43 -9.87 4.10 11.36
C PHE A 43 -11.35 3.91 11.79
N VAL A 44 -12.24 3.51 10.88
CA VAL A 44 -13.63 3.12 11.21
C VAL A 44 -13.66 1.88 12.11
N ALA A 45 -12.85 0.86 11.82
CA ALA A 45 -12.76 -0.35 12.64
C ALA A 45 -12.34 -0.05 14.08
N LYS A 46 -11.36 0.84 14.26
CA LYS A 46 -10.93 1.32 15.59
C LYS A 46 -12.07 2.03 16.33
N HIS A 47 -12.86 2.84 15.61
CA HIS A 47 -14.04 3.49 16.18
C HIS A 47 -15.12 2.49 16.58
N LEU A 48 -15.49 1.54 15.70
CA LEU A 48 -16.45 0.47 16.00
C LEU A 48 -16.04 -0.32 17.25
N LYS A 49 -14.75 -0.63 17.38
CA LYS A 49 -14.19 -1.25 18.58
C LYS A 49 -14.41 -0.40 19.84
N SER A 50 -14.17 0.91 19.76
CA SER A 50 -14.36 1.82 20.91
C SER A 50 -15.81 1.93 21.38
N ILE A 51 -16.78 1.60 20.53
CA ILE A 51 -18.22 1.61 20.84
C ILE A 51 -18.82 0.19 20.99
N ASN A 52 -17.97 -0.83 21.21
CA ASN A 52 -18.37 -2.24 21.38
C ASN A 52 -19.16 -2.84 20.19
N GLN A 53 -18.86 -2.39 18.97
CA GLN A 53 -19.46 -2.91 17.72
C GLN A 53 -18.47 -3.73 16.89
N GLU A 54 -17.56 -4.46 17.55
CA GLU A 54 -16.51 -5.26 16.87
C GLU A 54 -17.09 -6.28 15.87
N LYS A 55 -18.31 -6.78 16.12
CA LYS A 55 -19.05 -7.66 15.20
C LYS A 55 -19.24 -7.07 13.81
N CYS A 56 -19.26 -5.74 13.67
CA CYS A 56 -19.46 -5.05 12.40
C CYS A 56 -18.15 -4.95 11.58
N ILE A 57 -16.99 -5.27 12.16
CA ILE A 57 -15.68 -5.13 11.48
C ILE A 57 -15.57 -6.06 10.27
N SER A 58 -16.11 -7.29 10.37
CA SER A 58 -16.14 -8.22 9.23
C SER A 58 -16.99 -7.68 8.07
N SER A 59 -18.14 -7.07 8.38
CA SER A 59 -19.02 -6.42 7.42
C SER A 59 -18.32 -5.23 6.74
N LEU A 60 -17.64 -4.39 7.53
CA LEU A 60 -16.80 -3.29 7.03
C LEU A 60 -15.69 -3.78 6.08
N ALA A 61 -15.00 -4.88 6.43
CA ALA A 61 -13.96 -5.45 5.57
C ALA A 61 -14.55 -5.96 4.25
N GLY A 62 -15.72 -6.58 4.29
CA GLY A 62 -16.49 -6.98 3.09
C GLY A 62 -16.80 -5.79 2.20
N ILE A 63 -17.38 -4.73 2.77
CA ILE A 63 -17.72 -3.48 2.05
C ILE A 63 -16.49 -2.89 1.34
N ILE A 64 -15.35 -2.79 2.03
CA ILE A 64 -14.12 -2.24 1.43
C ILE A 64 -13.61 -3.15 0.32
N THR A 65 -13.64 -4.46 0.53
CA THR A 65 -13.22 -5.45 -0.46
C THR A 65 -14.10 -5.36 -1.71
N ASP A 66 -15.41 -5.31 -1.54
CA ASP A 66 -16.36 -5.18 -2.64
C ASP A 66 -16.18 -3.86 -3.38
N ALA A 67 -15.97 -2.75 -2.68
CA ALA A 67 -15.71 -1.46 -3.31
C ALA A 67 -14.44 -1.46 -4.19
N LEU A 68 -13.39 -2.17 -3.77
CA LEU A 68 -12.16 -2.31 -4.55
C LEU A 68 -12.32 -3.31 -5.70
N VAL A 69 -12.92 -4.48 -5.45
CA VAL A 69 -12.92 -5.58 -6.42
C VAL A 69 -14.03 -5.46 -7.46
N SER A 70 -15.18 -4.85 -7.13
CA SER A 70 -16.30 -4.73 -8.07
C SER A 70 -15.96 -3.93 -9.33
N SER A 71 -15.24 -2.82 -9.18
CA SER A 71 -14.94 -1.89 -10.29
C SER A 71 -13.45 -1.79 -10.62
N LYS A 72 -12.55 -2.15 -9.69
CA LYS A 72 -11.10 -1.96 -9.87
C LYS A 72 -10.32 -3.27 -10.01
N ARG A 73 -11.00 -4.42 -10.13
CA ARG A 73 -10.34 -5.72 -10.36
C ARG A 73 -9.40 -5.70 -11.55
N GLU A 74 -9.84 -5.21 -12.71
CA GLU A 74 -8.99 -5.15 -13.91
C GLU A 74 -7.76 -4.27 -13.68
N TRP A 75 -7.95 -3.11 -13.05
CA TRP A 75 -6.84 -2.24 -12.68
C TRP A 75 -5.87 -2.95 -11.73
N LEU A 76 -6.35 -3.57 -10.64
CA LEU A 76 -5.52 -4.33 -9.70
C LEU A 76 -4.72 -5.42 -10.40
N MET A 77 -5.34 -6.18 -11.30
CA MET A 77 -4.65 -7.21 -12.09
C MET A 77 -3.60 -6.60 -13.02
N SER A 78 -3.90 -5.48 -13.68
CA SER A 78 -2.95 -4.76 -14.54
C SER A 78 -1.73 -4.23 -13.78
N GLN A 79 -1.86 -4.03 -12.47
CA GLN A 79 -0.77 -3.61 -11.59
C GLN A 79 -0.01 -4.81 -10.98
N GLY A 80 -0.28 -6.06 -11.37
CA GLY A 80 0.37 -7.23 -10.75
C GLY A 80 -0.23 -7.63 -9.40
N GLY A 81 -1.47 -7.22 -9.10
CA GLY A 81 -2.15 -7.53 -7.85
C GLY A 81 -1.45 -6.93 -6.63
N TRP A 82 -1.47 -7.66 -5.52
CA TRP A 82 -0.82 -7.22 -4.27
C TRP A 82 0.71 -7.28 -4.32
N GLU A 83 1.30 -8.08 -5.21
CA GLU A 83 2.76 -8.06 -5.43
C GLU A 83 3.20 -6.71 -5.98
N GLY A 84 2.49 -6.17 -6.98
CA GLY A 84 2.78 -4.84 -7.50
C GLY A 84 2.52 -3.70 -6.51
N PHE A 85 1.64 -3.90 -5.52
CA PHE A 85 1.52 -2.99 -4.39
C PHE A 85 2.79 -2.98 -3.53
N VAL A 86 3.30 -4.16 -3.20
CA VAL A 86 4.55 -4.31 -2.42
C VAL A 86 5.72 -3.68 -3.18
N ASP A 87 5.81 -3.91 -4.48
CA ASP A 87 6.84 -3.33 -5.33
C ASP A 87 6.74 -1.80 -5.42
N PHE A 88 5.51 -1.26 -5.56
CA PHE A 88 5.29 0.18 -5.63
C PHE A 88 5.74 0.93 -4.36
N PHE A 89 5.52 0.33 -3.18
CA PHE A 89 5.92 0.92 -1.90
C PHE A 89 7.27 0.41 -1.38
N ARG A 90 8.00 -0.38 -2.18
CA ARG A 90 9.34 -0.84 -1.83
C ARG A 90 10.27 0.36 -1.75
N VAL A 91 10.82 0.60 -0.56
CA VAL A 91 11.93 1.56 -0.40
C VAL A 91 13.21 0.81 -0.69
N GLU A 92 13.85 1.10 -1.83
CA GLU A 92 15.20 0.63 -2.07
C GLU A 92 16.16 1.33 -1.11
N ASP A 93 16.98 0.55 -0.41
CA ASP A 93 18.08 1.07 0.38
C ASP A 93 19.20 1.51 -0.57
N LEU A 94 19.05 2.71 -1.11
CA LEU A 94 19.96 3.32 -2.07
C LEU A 94 21.41 3.39 -1.52
N GLU A 95 21.55 3.58 -0.21
CA GLU A 95 22.86 3.59 0.45
C GLU A 95 23.54 2.23 0.37
N SER A 96 22.79 1.15 0.63
CA SER A 96 23.30 -0.21 0.49
C SER A 96 23.69 -0.54 -0.96
N SER A 97 22.89 -0.10 -1.94
CA SER A 97 23.15 -0.29 -3.36
C SER A 97 24.42 0.45 -3.82
N ILE A 98 24.55 1.73 -3.44
CA ILE A 98 25.74 2.54 -3.75
C ILE A 98 26.99 1.95 -3.09
N ARG A 99 26.90 1.53 -1.82
CA ARG A 99 28.02 0.90 -1.11
C ARG A 99 28.47 -0.37 -1.81
N ASN A 100 27.55 -1.23 -2.24
CA ASN A 100 27.88 -2.47 -2.94
C ASN A 100 28.58 -2.21 -4.27
N VAL A 101 28.11 -1.22 -5.04
CA VAL A 101 28.75 -0.79 -6.28
C VAL A 101 30.17 -0.27 -6.02
N LEU A 102 30.34 0.63 -5.05
CA LEU A 102 31.65 1.18 -4.69
C LEU A 102 32.63 0.09 -4.24
N MET A 103 32.19 -0.85 -3.41
CA MET A 103 33.01 -1.98 -2.96
C MET A 103 33.43 -2.89 -4.12
N ALA A 104 32.54 -3.14 -5.09
CA ALA A 104 32.88 -3.91 -6.29
C ALA A 104 33.97 -3.21 -7.13
N PHE A 105 33.85 -1.89 -7.34
CA PHE A 105 34.88 -1.11 -8.04
C PHE A 105 36.22 -1.13 -7.30
N ALA A 106 36.21 -0.93 -5.97
CA ALA A 106 37.43 -0.98 -5.16
C ALA A 106 38.11 -2.35 -5.23
N GLY A 107 37.33 -3.44 -5.19
CA GLY A 107 37.83 -4.81 -5.34
C GLY A 107 38.49 -5.05 -6.69
N VAL A 108 37.85 -4.65 -7.80
CA VAL A 108 38.42 -4.79 -9.15
C VAL A 108 39.70 -3.97 -9.32
N ALA A 109 39.71 -2.73 -8.85
CA ALA A 109 40.89 -1.86 -8.91
C ALA A 109 42.07 -2.42 -8.08
N GLY A 110 41.79 -2.93 -6.88
CA GLY A 110 42.81 -3.54 -6.01
C GLY A 110 43.46 -4.78 -6.62
N LEU A 111 42.67 -5.64 -7.27
CA LEU A 111 43.19 -6.81 -7.98
C LEU A 111 44.04 -6.41 -9.19
N GLY A 112 43.59 -5.42 -9.98
CA GLY A 112 44.33 -4.90 -11.13
C GLY A 112 45.67 -4.28 -10.74
N ALA A 113 45.71 -3.48 -9.67
CA ALA A 113 46.95 -2.88 -9.17
C ALA A 113 47.94 -3.93 -8.64
N SER A 114 47.43 -4.97 -7.97
CA SER A 114 48.26 -6.08 -7.46
C SER A 114 48.90 -6.90 -8.57
N LEU A 115 48.15 -7.23 -9.63
CA LEU A 115 48.67 -7.91 -10.82
C LEU A 115 49.73 -7.04 -11.54
N ALA A 116 49.47 -5.75 -11.71
CA ALA A 116 50.42 -4.83 -12.33
C ALA A 116 51.74 -4.71 -11.54
N TYR A 117 51.68 -4.75 -10.20
CA TYR A 117 52.87 -4.73 -9.36
C TYR A 117 53.73 -6.00 -9.51
N MET A 118 53.11 -7.18 -9.69
CA MET A 118 53.84 -8.46 -9.83
C MET A 118 54.54 -8.64 -11.19
N ILE A 119 54.16 -7.87 -12.21
CA ILE A 119 54.71 -7.97 -13.57
C ILE A 119 55.84 -6.95 -13.80
N ARG A 120 56.13 -6.10 -12.81
CA ARG A 120 57.19 -5.08 -12.83
C ARG A 120 58.43 -5.57 -12.07
#